data_AF-D3ILC4-F1
#
_entry.id   AF-D3ILC4-F1
#
_cell.length_a   1.000
_cell.length_b   1.000
_cell.length_c   1.000
_cell.angle_alpha   90.00
_cell.angle_beta   90.00
_cell.angle_gamma   90.00
#
_symmetry.space_group_name_H-M   'P 1'
#
loop_
_entity.id
_entity.type
_entity.pdbx_description
1 polymer ?
#
loop_
_entity_poly.entity_id
_entity_poly.type
_entity_poly.pdbx_seq_one_letter_code
_entity_poly.pdbx_strand_id
1 'polypeptide(L)'
;MKQVIGVAVAIALLAGCAGTRNLSPEKAKRQAEMAQKVNEGLEKQQYTIEVSHVYPMRMQAKALSYGYYIKVSGDSIYSYLPYFGHAYRVPYGGGKALDFAEKMTDYTTTKGKDGRMNIEIKVNNREDRYAYHLEVYDNGHAYIDVSADERDRIGFAGMMNVGR
;
A
#
# COMPACT_ATOMS: atom_id res chain seq x y z
N MET A 1 -20.25 2.88 -54.52
CA MET A 1 -20.41 1.69 -53.64
C MET A 1 -19.31 0.71 -54.02
N LYS A 2 -18.33 0.30 -53.20
CA LYS A 2 -17.94 0.51 -51.81
C LYS A 2 -16.41 0.46 -51.78
N GLN A 3 -15.81 1.24 -50.89
CA GLN A 3 -14.37 1.29 -50.66
C GLN A 3 -13.96 0.15 -49.72
N VAL A 4 -12.75 -0.38 -49.88
CA VAL A 4 -12.11 -1.24 -48.89
C VAL A 4 -10.66 -0.76 -48.75
N ILE A 5 -10.45 0.17 -47.82
CA ILE A 5 -9.13 0.64 -47.41
C ILE A 5 -8.70 -0.26 -46.25
N GLY A 6 -7.59 -0.96 -46.43
CA GLY A 6 -6.97 -1.78 -45.41
C GLY A 6 -6.57 -0.93 -44.21
N VAL A 7 -7.10 -1.28 -43.03
CA VAL A 7 -6.78 -0.64 -41.76
C VAL A 7 -5.38 -1.11 -41.35
N ALA A 8 -4.39 -0.26 -41.60
CA ALA A 8 -3.07 -0.38 -40.98
C ALA A 8 -3.21 -0.08 -39.48
N VAL A 9 -2.95 -1.10 -38.66
CA VAL A 9 -2.87 -0.98 -37.20
C VAL A 9 -1.64 -0.15 -36.86
N ALA A 10 -1.85 1.15 -36.64
CA ALA A 10 -0.86 2.03 -36.05
C ALA A 10 -0.82 1.76 -34.53
N ILE A 11 0.15 0.96 -34.09
CA ILE A 11 0.52 0.88 -32.67
C ILE A 11 1.19 2.21 -32.32
N ALA A 12 0.39 3.15 -31.84
CA ALA A 12 0.88 4.39 -31.25
C ALA A 12 1.54 4.05 -29.91
N LEU A 13 2.87 3.95 -29.92
CA LEU A 13 3.70 3.96 -28.72
C LEU A 13 3.46 5.29 -28.00
N LEU A 14 2.78 5.23 -26.85
CA LEU A 14 2.62 6.35 -25.93
C LEU A 14 4.00 6.72 -25.36
N ALA A 15 4.69 7.63 -26.05
CA ALA A 15 5.76 8.44 -25.46
C ALA A 15 5.09 9.50 -24.56
N GLY A 16 4.83 9.11 -23.31
CA GLY A 16 4.23 9.98 -22.31
C GLY A 16 4.84 9.74 -20.94
N CYS A 17 5.91 10.48 -20.64
CA CYS A 17 5.99 11.35 -19.45
C CYS A 17 7.41 11.93 -19.35
N ALA A 18 7.47 13.27 -19.37
CA ALA A 18 8.65 14.06 -19.13
C ALA A 18 9.24 13.75 -17.75
N GLY A 19 10.47 13.24 -17.72
CA GLY A 19 11.19 13.00 -16.47
C GLY A 19 12.26 11.91 -16.54
N THR A 20 13.16 11.91 -17.52
CA THR A 20 14.30 10.97 -17.52
C THR A 20 15.63 11.70 -17.62
N ARG A 21 16.19 12.00 -16.44
CA ARG A 21 17.64 12.10 -16.28
C ARG A 21 18.24 10.69 -16.43
N ASN A 22 18.95 10.42 -17.53
CA ASN A 22 19.99 9.38 -17.66
C ASN A 22 19.79 8.05 -16.88
N LEU A 23 18.64 7.37 -17.01
CA LEU A 23 18.51 5.99 -16.54
C LEU A 23 18.98 5.03 -17.65
N SER A 24 19.87 4.10 -17.31
CA SER A 24 20.24 3.00 -18.21
C SER A 24 18.98 2.20 -18.63
N PRO A 25 18.91 1.68 -19.87
CA PRO A 25 17.75 0.91 -20.35
C PRO A 25 17.32 -0.23 -19.41
N GLU A 26 18.28 -0.88 -18.77
CA GLU A 26 18.04 -1.96 -17.81
C GLU A 26 17.28 -1.49 -16.56
N LYS A 27 17.66 -0.34 -15.98
CA LYS A 27 16.98 0.23 -14.81
C LYS A 27 15.55 0.67 -15.16
N ALA A 28 15.36 1.25 -16.34
CA ALA A 28 14.03 1.62 -16.82
C ALA A 28 13.12 0.40 -16.99
N LYS A 29 13.63 -0.70 -17.54
CA LYS A 29 12.90 -1.97 -17.67
C LYS A 29 12.49 -2.52 -16.30
N ARG A 30 13.42 -2.59 -15.34
CA ARG A 30 13.13 -3.07 -13.97
C ARG A 30 12.09 -2.20 -13.26
N GLN A 31 12.14 -0.89 -13.45
CA GLN A 31 11.15 0.03 -12.87
C GLN A 31 9.77 -0.17 -13.49
N ALA A 32 9.67 -0.37 -14.81
CA ALA A 32 8.41 -0.67 -15.48
C ALA A 32 7.83 -2.03 -15.05
N GLU A 33 8.67 -3.06 -14.92
CA GLU A 33 8.26 -4.38 -14.41
C GLU A 33 7.75 -4.28 -12.97
N MET A 34 8.44 -3.53 -12.11
CA MET A 34 7.99 -3.29 -10.73
C MET A 34 6.64 -2.56 -10.70
N ALA A 35 6.50 -1.49 -11.49
CA ALA A 35 5.26 -0.73 -11.59
C ALA A 35 4.10 -1.61 -12.04
N GLN A 36 4.32 -2.47 -13.04
CA GLN A 36 3.31 -3.42 -13.50
C GLN A 36 2.90 -4.38 -12.37
N LYS A 37 3.87 -5.01 -11.70
CA LYS A 37 3.60 -5.94 -10.60
C LYS A 37 2.84 -5.26 -9.47
N VAL A 38 3.22 -4.04 -9.10
CA VAL A 38 2.53 -3.25 -8.07
C VAL A 38 1.08 -3.01 -8.47
N ASN A 39 0.83 -2.51 -9.67
CA ASN A 39 -0.52 -2.24 -10.14
C ASN A 39 -1.37 -3.52 -10.20
N GLU A 40 -0.82 -4.63 -10.69
CA GLU A 40 -1.53 -5.92 -10.70
C GLU A 40 -1.89 -6.41 -9.29
N GLY A 41 -0.99 -6.28 -8.31
CA GLY A 41 -1.25 -6.66 -6.93
C GLY A 41 -2.37 -5.82 -6.30
N LEU A 42 -2.35 -4.50 -6.54
CA LEU A 42 -3.38 -3.58 -6.07
C LEU A 42 -4.74 -3.83 -6.71
N GLU A 43 -4.77 -4.07 -8.04
CA GLU A 43 -5.99 -4.40 -8.79
C GLU A 43 -6.62 -5.72 -8.31
N LYS A 44 -5.79 -6.73 -8.05
CA LYS A 44 -6.24 -8.03 -7.53
C LYS A 44 -6.56 -8.00 -6.03
N GLN A 45 -6.27 -6.90 -5.33
CA GLN A 45 -6.31 -6.81 -3.87
C GLN A 45 -5.54 -7.97 -3.20
N GLN A 46 -4.37 -8.29 -3.76
CA GLN A 46 -3.51 -9.39 -3.32
C GLN A 46 -2.07 -8.89 -3.25
N TYR A 47 -1.69 -8.38 -2.09
CA TYR A 47 -0.37 -7.81 -1.88
C TYR A 47 0.04 -7.88 -0.41
N THR A 48 1.36 -7.85 -0.18
CA THR A 48 1.95 -7.72 1.15
C THR A 48 2.85 -6.50 1.16
N ILE A 49 2.77 -5.68 2.20
CA ILE A 49 3.69 -4.57 2.43
C ILE A 49 4.50 -4.92 3.66
N GLU A 50 5.78 -5.15 3.46
CA GLU A 50 6.75 -5.37 4.52
C GLU A 50 7.21 -4.02 5.04
N VAL A 51 7.07 -3.79 6.36
CA VAL A 51 7.41 -2.50 6.96
C VAL A 51 8.80 -2.57 7.60
N SER A 52 9.57 -1.52 7.39
CA SER A 52 10.95 -1.40 7.88
C SER A 52 11.12 -0.25 8.88
N HIS A 53 10.17 0.68 8.94
CA HIS A 53 10.23 1.84 9.83
C HIS A 53 8.85 2.13 10.42
N VAL A 54 8.85 2.67 11.64
CA VAL A 54 7.66 3.14 12.35
C VAL A 54 7.85 4.59 12.78
N TYR A 55 6.74 5.34 12.72
CA TYR A 55 6.65 6.77 13.03
C TYR A 55 5.49 6.99 14.02
N PRO A 56 5.71 6.75 15.33
CA PRO A 56 4.72 7.04 16.34
C PRO A 56 4.56 8.56 16.52
N MET A 57 3.36 9.06 16.83
CA MET A 57 3.14 10.51 16.95
C MET A 57 3.95 11.19 18.06
N ARG A 58 4.25 10.47 19.15
CA ARG A 58 4.81 11.04 20.38
C ARG A 58 6.20 10.52 20.71
N MET A 59 6.78 9.71 19.82
CA MET A 59 8.10 9.12 19.97
C MET A 59 8.92 9.35 18.71
N GLN A 60 10.22 9.14 18.82
CA GLN A 60 11.10 9.21 17.66
C GLN A 60 10.79 8.06 16.68
N ALA A 61 11.02 8.34 15.40
CA ALA A 61 10.99 7.32 14.37
C ALA A 61 11.99 6.20 14.70
N LYS A 62 11.62 4.96 14.42
CA LYS A 62 12.45 3.80 14.72
C LYS A 62 12.49 2.85 13.53
N ALA A 63 13.68 2.35 13.21
CA ALA A 63 13.83 1.21 12.31
C ALA A 63 13.33 -0.07 13.00
N LEU A 64 12.62 -0.89 12.25
CA LEU A 64 12.12 -2.19 12.69
C LEU A 64 13.11 -3.28 12.26
N SER A 65 13.44 -4.17 13.19
CA SER A 65 14.41 -5.27 12.97
C SER A 65 13.74 -6.63 12.75
N TYR A 66 12.41 -6.65 12.64
CA TYR A 66 11.60 -7.86 12.51
C TYR A 66 10.64 -7.73 11.32
N GLY A 67 10.24 -8.85 10.72
CA GLY A 67 9.42 -8.91 9.51
C GLY A 67 7.95 -8.58 9.76
N TYR A 68 7.68 -7.33 10.15
CA TYR A 68 6.33 -6.80 10.29
C TYR A 68 5.74 -6.49 8.92
N TYR A 69 4.42 -6.65 8.79
CA TYR A 69 3.75 -6.46 7.51
C TYR A 69 2.27 -6.14 7.66
N ILE A 70 1.69 -5.66 6.57
CA ILE A 70 0.26 -5.85 6.29
C ILE A 70 0.11 -6.69 5.03
N LYS A 71 -0.91 -7.53 4.99
CA LYS A 71 -1.27 -8.31 3.82
C LYS A 71 -2.74 -8.12 3.53
N VAL A 72 -3.05 -7.81 2.28
CA VAL A 72 -4.42 -7.79 1.75
C VAL A 72 -4.60 -9.00 0.86
N SER A 73 -5.73 -9.70 1.05
CA SER A 73 -6.09 -10.89 0.29
C SER A 73 -7.60 -10.91 0.06
N GLY A 74 -8.03 -10.29 -1.04
CA GLY A 74 -9.45 -10.15 -1.35
C GLY A 74 -10.13 -9.19 -0.39
N ASP A 75 -11.11 -9.69 0.39
CA ASP A 75 -11.90 -8.91 1.35
C ASP A 75 -11.26 -8.81 2.75
N SER A 76 -10.10 -9.43 2.95
CA SER A 76 -9.49 -9.60 4.26
C SER A 76 -8.13 -8.91 4.35
N ILE A 77 -7.84 -8.34 5.52
CA ILE A 77 -6.55 -7.76 5.87
C ILE A 77 -5.95 -8.48 7.07
N TYR A 78 -4.66 -8.77 6.96
CA TYR A 78 -3.83 -9.35 8.00
C TYR A 78 -2.82 -8.29 8.40
N SER A 79 -3.02 -7.70 9.57
CA SER A 79 -2.12 -6.70 10.13
C SER A 79 -1.23 -7.39 11.16
N TYR A 80 0.07 -7.29 10.96
CA TYR A 80 1.07 -7.72 11.92
C TYR A 80 2.05 -6.57 12.12
N LEU A 81 1.54 -5.52 12.77
CA LEU A 81 2.27 -4.28 13.02
C LEU A 81 2.50 -4.06 14.51
N PRO A 82 3.67 -3.54 14.90
CA PRO A 82 3.91 -3.18 16.29
C PRO A 82 3.18 -1.87 16.62
N TYR A 83 2.60 -1.79 17.82
CA TYR A 83 1.96 -0.57 18.29
C TYR A 83 2.84 0.17 19.30
N PHE A 84 2.98 1.48 19.08
CA PHE A 84 3.75 2.39 19.93
C PHE A 84 2.91 3.66 20.14
N GLY A 85 2.29 3.81 21.31
CA GLY A 85 1.42 4.96 21.57
C GLY A 85 0.55 4.76 22.81
N HIS A 86 -0.33 5.72 23.07
CA HIS A 86 -1.33 5.58 24.11
C HIS A 86 -2.56 4.84 23.58
N ALA A 87 -3.10 3.97 24.42
CA ALA A 87 -4.39 3.35 24.20
C ALA A 87 -5.34 3.82 25.32
N TYR A 88 -6.41 4.50 24.94
CA TYR A 88 -7.33 5.16 25.86
C TYR A 88 -8.30 4.16 26.49
N ARG A 89 -8.78 3.18 25.71
CA ARG A 89 -9.66 2.13 26.19
C ARG A 89 -9.30 0.78 25.55
N VAL A 90 -8.54 -0.03 26.30
CA VAL A 90 -8.16 -1.39 25.88
C VAL A 90 -8.62 -2.44 26.88
N PRO A 91 -8.94 -3.67 26.41
CA PRO A 91 -9.23 -4.77 27.30
C PRO A 91 -8.11 -5.03 28.30
N TYR A 92 -8.46 -5.67 29.43
CA TYR A 92 -7.49 -6.12 30.41
C TYR A 92 -6.44 -7.03 29.73
N GLY A 93 -5.16 -6.70 29.86
CA GLY A 93 -4.06 -7.37 29.14
C GLY A 93 -3.58 -6.68 27.86
N GLY A 94 -4.09 -5.47 27.54
CA GLY A 94 -3.56 -4.62 26.46
C GLY A 94 -4.18 -4.85 25.07
N GLY A 95 -4.85 -5.98 24.88
CA GLY A 95 -5.51 -6.33 23.62
C GLY A 95 -4.51 -6.67 22.50
N LYS A 96 -5.04 -6.83 21.29
CA LYS A 96 -4.30 -7.17 20.07
C LYS A 96 -3.75 -5.95 19.33
N ALA A 97 -4.32 -4.77 19.55
CA ALA A 97 -3.91 -3.54 18.88
C ALA A 97 -3.85 -3.69 17.34
N LEU A 98 -2.66 -3.65 16.73
CA LEU A 98 -2.45 -3.76 15.28
C LEU A 98 -1.99 -5.16 14.82
N ASP A 99 -2.13 -6.18 15.68
CA ASP A 99 -1.87 -7.59 15.35
C ASP A 99 -3.18 -8.37 15.26
N PHE A 100 -3.76 -8.44 14.05
CA PHE A 100 -5.03 -9.10 13.82
C PHE A 100 -5.22 -9.55 12.37
N ALA A 101 -6.20 -10.43 12.16
CA ALA A 101 -6.70 -10.81 10.85
C ALA A 101 -8.22 -10.65 10.84
N GLU A 102 -8.74 -9.77 9.99
CA GLU A 102 -10.15 -9.41 9.97
C GLU A 102 -10.62 -9.10 8.54
N LYS A 103 -11.93 -9.15 8.33
CA LYS A 103 -12.55 -8.67 7.09
C LYS A 103 -12.57 -7.14 7.05
N MET A 104 -12.26 -6.59 5.89
CA MET A 104 -12.37 -5.16 5.63
C MET A 104 -13.85 -4.79 5.51
N THR A 105 -14.26 -3.73 6.17
CA THR A 105 -15.61 -3.18 6.05
C THR A 105 -15.74 -2.25 4.86
N ASP A 106 -14.63 -1.67 4.42
CA ASP A 106 -14.56 -0.77 3.26
C ASP A 106 -13.15 -0.84 2.66
N TYR A 107 -13.06 -0.67 1.35
CA TYR A 107 -11.80 -0.62 0.59
C TYR A 107 -11.99 0.31 -0.59
N THR A 108 -11.28 1.43 -0.61
CA THR A 108 -11.32 2.38 -1.71
C THR A 108 -9.93 2.65 -2.25
N THR A 109 -9.84 2.84 -3.56
CA THR A 109 -8.59 3.09 -4.27
C THR A 109 -8.72 4.35 -5.10
N THR A 110 -7.78 5.28 -4.96
CA THR A 110 -7.75 6.52 -5.73
C THR A 110 -6.35 6.83 -6.22
N LYS A 111 -6.24 7.18 -7.51
CA LYS A 111 -4.96 7.58 -8.09
C LYS A 111 -4.61 9.02 -7.69
N GLY A 112 -3.45 9.20 -7.06
CA GLY A 112 -2.89 10.49 -6.69
C GLY A 112 -2.37 11.29 -7.89
N LYS A 113 -2.19 12.60 -7.68
CA LYS A 113 -1.71 13.53 -8.73
C LYS A 113 -0.25 13.28 -9.14
N ASP A 114 0.54 12.69 -8.25
CA ASP A 114 1.94 12.32 -8.43
C ASP A 114 2.12 10.87 -8.94
N GLY A 115 1.02 10.20 -9.31
CA GLY A 115 1.04 8.84 -9.83
C GLY A 115 1.01 7.75 -8.75
N ARG A 116 1.11 8.11 -7.46
CA ARG A 116 0.94 7.14 -6.36
C ARG A 116 -0.50 6.64 -6.29
N MET A 117 -0.68 5.42 -5.79
CA MET A 117 -1.99 4.91 -5.43
C MET A 117 -2.28 5.20 -3.96
N ASN A 118 -3.41 5.85 -3.66
CA ASN A 118 -3.89 6.00 -2.31
C ASN A 118 -4.98 4.97 -2.08
N ILE A 119 -4.81 4.12 -1.08
CA ILE A 119 -5.79 3.10 -0.68
C ILE A 119 -6.29 3.43 0.72
N GLU A 120 -7.60 3.47 0.92
CA GLU A 120 -8.22 3.56 2.23
C GLU A 120 -8.88 2.22 2.56
N ILE A 121 -8.50 1.63 3.68
CA ILE A 121 -9.05 0.37 4.19
C ILE A 121 -9.68 0.64 5.55
N LYS A 122 -10.94 0.28 5.73
CA LYS A 122 -11.59 0.32 7.05
C LYS A 122 -11.77 -1.08 7.59
N VAL A 123 -11.51 -1.25 8.88
CA VAL A 123 -11.62 -2.53 9.58
C VAL A 123 -12.23 -2.29 10.95
N ASN A 124 -13.18 -3.13 11.33
CA ASN A 124 -13.75 -3.11 12.68
C ASN A 124 -13.47 -4.45 13.35
N ASN A 125 -12.95 -4.42 14.56
CA ASN A 125 -12.83 -5.61 15.39
C ASN A 125 -13.50 -5.37 16.75
N ARG A 126 -13.35 -6.33 17.68
CA ARG A 126 -13.98 -6.22 19.02
C ARG A 126 -13.35 -5.15 19.90
N GLU A 127 -12.14 -4.71 19.60
CA GLU A 127 -11.38 -3.77 20.42
C GLU A 127 -11.46 -2.34 19.92
N ASP A 128 -11.56 -2.13 18.60
CA ASP A 128 -11.46 -0.80 17.99
C ASP A 128 -12.01 -0.78 16.54
N ARG A 129 -12.07 0.43 15.99
CA ARG A 129 -12.28 0.67 14.55
C ARG A 129 -11.02 1.31 13.98
N TYR A 130 -10.50 0.74 12.91
CA TYR A 130 -9.27 1.17 12.27
C TYR A 130 -9.54 1.70 10.88
N ALA A 131 -8.82 2.76 10.51
CA ALA A 131 -8.67 3.19 9.13
C ALA A 131 -7.18 3.17 8.77
N TYR A 132 -6.85 2.43 7.72
CA TYR A 132 -5.53 2.40 7.12
C TYR A 132 -5.57 3.27 5.87
N HIS A 133 -4.67 4.24 5.78
CA HIS A 133 -4.42 5.01 4.58
C HIS A 133 -3.04 4.64 4.04
N LEU A 134 -3.01 3.97 2.90
CA LEU A 134 -1.81 3.48 2.25
C LEU A 134 -1.49 4.40 1.07
N GLU A 135 -0.24 4.82 0.97
CA GLU A 135 0.31 5.49 -0.20
C GLU A 135 1.33 4.55 -0.84
N VAL A 136 1.02 3.99 -2.01
CA VAL A 136 1.86 3.01 -2.71
C VAL A 136 2.36 3.61 -4.02
N TYR A 137 3.68 3.57 -4.21
CA TYR A 137 4.34 4.08 -5.40
C TYR A 137 4.67 2.96 -6.39
N ASP A 138 4.81 3.30 -7.67
CA ASP A 138 5.16 2.36 -8.76
C ASP A 138 6.49 1.60 -8.54
N ASN A 139 7.39 2.16 -7.73
CA ASN A 139 8.65 1.52 -7.36
C ASN A 139 8.50 0.55 -6.17
N GLY A 140 7.28 0.34 -5.69
CA GLY A 140 6.96 -0.54 -4.55
C GLY A 140 7.14 0.13 -3.18
N HIS A 141 7.69 1.35 -3.08
CA HIS A 141 7.71 2.03 -1.79
C HIS A 141 6.29 2.31 -1.32
N ALA A 142 6.07 2.12 -0.02
CA ALA A 142 4.77 2.34 0.57
C ALA A 142 4.89 3.06 1.92
N TYR A 143 3.94 3.96 2.16
CA TYR A 143 3.67 4.53 3.48
C TYR A 143 2.30 4.05 3.93
N ILE A 144 2.20 3.73 5.22
CA ILE A 144 0.95 3.29 5.84
C ILE A 144 0.71 4.22 7.00
N ASP A 145 -0.47 4.80 7.04
CA ASP A 145 -0.95 5.57 8.17
C ASP A 145 -2.14 4.86 8.78
N VAL A 146 -2.10 4.61 10.08
CA VAL A 146 -3.16 3.91 10.80
C VAL A 146 -3.75 4.82 11.84
N SER A 147 -5.04 5.12 11.71
CA SER A 147 -5.85 5.75 12.75
C SER A 147 -6.79 4.73 13.38
N ALA A 148 -7.12 4.98 14.64
CA ALA A 148 -8.07 4.19 15.41
C ALA A 148 -8.80 5.11 16.40
N ASP A 149 -9.93 4.67 16.94
CA ASP A 149 -10.74 5.51 17.82
C ASP A 149 -10.16 5.57 19.24
N GLU A 150 -9.64 4.44 19.74
CA GLU A 150 -9.18 4.32 21.12
C GLU A 150 -7.65 4.31 21.23
N ARG A 151 -6.93 4.68 20.17
CA ARG A 151 -5.46 4.64 20.09
C ARG A 151 -4.89 5.82 19.31
N ASP A 152 -3.72 6.29 19.73
CA ASP A 152 -2.95 7.28 18.96
C ASP A 152 -2.65 6.74 17.55
N ARG A 153 -2.78 7.62 16.55
CA ARG A 153 -2.42 7.36 15.15
C ARG A 153 -0.92 7.02 15.03
N ILE A 154 -0.58 6.16 14.09
CA ILE A 154 0.79 5.68 13.90
C ILE A 154 1.10 5.45 12.42
N GLY A 155 2.28 5.89 11.99
CA GLY A 155 2.76 5.74 10.62
C GLY A 155 3.79 4.62 10.47
N PHE A 156 3.90 4.07 9.28
CA PHE A 156 4.91 3.09 8.89
C PHE A 156 5.43 3.39 7.48
N ALA A 157 6.66 2.98 7.20
CA ALA A 157 7.20 2.95 5.85
C ALA A 157 7.77 1.57 5.53
N GLY A 158 7.61 1.17 4.28
CA GLY A 158 7.90 -0.18 3.84
C GLY A 158 8.01 -0.31 2.33
N MET A 159 8.02 -1.56 1.90
CA MET A 159 7.98 -1.93 0.49
C MET A 159 6.90 -2.98 0.24
N MET A 160 6.15 -2.78 -0.82
CA MET A 160 5.20 -3.74 -1.32
C MET A 160 5.95 -4.89 -1.98
N ASN A 161 5.84 -6.06 -1.37
CA ASN A 161 6.29 -7.31 -1.95
C ASN A 161 5.16 -7.85 -2.83
N VAL A 162 5.30 -7.61 -4.12
CA VAL A 162 4.54 -8.29 -5.16
C VAL A 162 5.41 -9.46 -5.61
N GLY A 163 4.96 -10.67 -5.23
CA GLY A 163 5.71 -11.91 -5.37
C GLY A 163 6.50 -12.04 -6.68
N ARG A 164 7.61 -12.79 -6.61
CA ARG A 164 8.45 -13.08 -7.78
C ARG A 164 7.66 -13.74 -8.89
#